data_AF-X1VQD3-F1
#
_entry.id   AF-X1VQD3-F1
#
_cell.length_a   1.000
_cell.length_b   1.000
_cell.length_c   1.000
_cell.angle_alpha   90.00
_cell.angle_beta   90.00
_cell.angle_gamma   90.00
#
_symmetry.space_group_name_H-M   'P 1'
#
loop_
_entity.id
_entity.type
_entity.pdbx_description
1 polymer ?
#
loop_
_entity_poly.entity_id
_entity_poly.type
_entity_poly.pdbx_seq_one_letter_code
_entity_poly.pdbx_strand_id
1 'polypeptide(L)' 'MGLGFESVSQNSLNGVNKGFNKVKRYEEIIKKIHDQGITIIGYFMFGFDKDDVSIFPRTVEFIEKSLIDRPIFFILTPM' A
#
# COMPACT_ATOMS: atom_id res chain seq x y z
N MET A 1 3.50 11.30 8.68
CA MET A 1 4.59 10.32 8.48
C MET A 1 4.48 9.72 7.09
N GLY A 2 5.60 9.48 6.39
CA GLY A 2 5.59 8.81 5.08
C GLY A 2 5.79 7.29 5.22
N LEU A 3 4.97 6.48 4.55
CA LEU A 3 5.07 5.02 4.57
C LEU A 3 4.98 4.43 3.16
N GLY A 4 5.99 3.63 2.79
CA GLY A 4 5.99 2.83 1.56
C GLY A 4 5.16 1.57 1.73
N PHE A 5 3.99 1.54 1.10
CA PHE A 5 3.15 0.34 0.98
C PHE A 5 3.47 -0.44 -0.29
N GLU A 6 3.78 0.29 -1.37
CA GLU A 6 4.07 -0.18 -2.72
C GLU A 6 2.92 -0.93 -3.40
N SER A 7 2.34 -1.95 -2.79
CA SER A 7 1.20 -2.67 -3.34
C SER A 7 0.31 -3.24 -2.23
N VAL A 8 -0.99 -3.30 -2.50
CA VAL A 8 -1.97 -4.01 -1.65
C VAL A 8 -2.07 -5.50 -2.01
N SER A 9 -1.24 -5.97 -2.95
CA SER A 9 -1.15 -7.38 -3.34
C SER A 9 0.08 -8.03 -2.71
N GLN A 10 -0.15 -9.02 -1.84
CA GLN A 10 0.95 -9.79 -1.26
C GLN A 10 1.78 -10.50 -2.34
N ASN A 11 1.14 -10.94 -3.43
CA ASN A 11 1.83 -11.57 -4.56
C ASN A 11 2.78 -10.60 -5.26
N SER A 12 2.36 -9.34 -5.44
CA SER A 12 3.19 -8.30 -6.05
C SER A 12 4.39 -7.96 -5.14
N LEU A 13 4.16 -7.84 -3.82
CA LEU A 13 5.24 -7.62 -2.83
C LEU A 13 6.24 -8.77 -2.76
N ASN A 14 5.78 -10.01 -2.87
CA ASN A 14 6.65 -11.18 -2.89
C ASN A 14 7.57 -11.18 -4.12
N GLY A 15 7.10 -10.66 -5.27
CA GLY A 15 7.87 -10.56 -6.50
C GLY A 15 8.99 -9.51 -6.48
N VAL A 16 8.96 -8.57 -5.52
CA VAL A 16 9.93 -7.46 -5.44
C VAL A 16 10.75 -7.46 -4.15
N ASN A 17 11.02 -8.65 -3.60
CA ASN A 17 11.78 -8.85 -2.35
C ASN A 17 11.23 -8.10 -1.12
N LYS A 18 9.96 -7.67 -1.16
CA LYS A 18 9.24 -7.06 -0.03
C LYS A 18 8.27 -8.03 0.64
N GLY A 19 8.47 -9.34 0.52
CA GLY A 19 7.61 -10.35 1.13
C GLY A 19 7.56 -10.34 2.68
N PHE A 20 8.48 -9.60 3.32
CA PHE A 20 8.43 -9.31 4.77
C PHE A 20 7.27 -8.37 5.14
N ASN A 21 6.87 -7.48 4.22
CA ASN A 21 5.66 -6.68 4.37
C ASN A 21 4.43 -7.60 4.23
N LYS A 22 3.59 -7.59 5.26
CA LYS A 22 2.36 -8.39 5.30
C LYS A 22 1.16 -7.48 5.13
N VAL A 23 0.51 -7.54 3.97
CA VAL A 23 -0.66 -6.71 3.65
C VAL A 23 -1.75 -6.83 4.74
N LYS A 24 -1.97 -8.05 5.25
CA LYS A 24 -2.93 -8.33 6.32
C LYS A 24 -2.71 -7.53 7.62
N ARG A 25 -1.49 -7.02 7.84
CA ARG A 25 -1.13 -6.24 9.04
C ARG A 25 -1.19 -4.73 8.83
N TYR A 26 -1.40 -4.28 7.59
CA TYR A 26 -1.36 -2.84 7.29
C TYR A 26 -2.46 -2.07 8.01
N GLU A 27 -3.70 -2.56 8.00
CA GLU A 27 -4.81 -1.90 8.69
C GLU A 27 -4.55 -1.75 10.20
N GLU A 28 -4.03 -2.80 10.85
CA GLU A 28 -3.66 -2.76 12.28
C GLU A 28 -2.55 -1.73 12.58
N ILE A 29 -1.54 -1.66 11.71
CA ILE A 29 -0.43 -0.72 11.86
C ILE A 29 -0.92 0.71 11.66
N ILE A 30 -1.72 0.94 10.62
CA ILE A 30 -2.32 2.25 10.31
C ILE A 30 -3.17 2.72 11.48
N LYS A 31 -4.05 1.86 12.00
CA LYS A 31 -4.87 2.17 13.17
C LYS A 31 -4.02 2.61 14.36
N LYS A 32 -2.93 1.89 14.68
CA LYS A 32 -2.06 2.26 15.80
C LYS A 32 -1.38 3.62 15.61
N ILE A 33 -1.04 3.99 14.38
CA ILE A 33 -0.45 5.29 14.06
C ILE A 33 -1.50 6.39 14.23
N HIS A 34 -2.71 6.18 13.71
CA HIS A 34 -3.83 7.12 13.89
C HIS A 34 -4.28 7.25 15.35
N ASP A 35 -4.24 6.18 16.15
CA ASP A 35 -4.53 6.21 17.59
C ASP A 35 -3.54 7.13 18.35
N GLN A 36 -2.38 7.46 17.76
CA GLN A 36 -1.42 8.45 18.29
C GLN A 36 -1.59 9.86 17.68
N GLY A 37 -2.65 10.09 16.89
CA GLY A 37 -2.91 11.36 16.22
C GLY A 37 -1.96 11.68 15.05
N ILE A 38 -1.26 10.68 14.52
CA ILE A 38 -0.28 10.86 13.44
C ILE A 38 -0.94 10.60 12.09
N THR A 39 -0.83 11.55 11.17
CA THR A 39 -1.33 11.41 9.80
C THR A 39 -0.36 10.63 8.91
N ILE A 40 -0.88 9.92 7.90
CA ILE A 40 -0.13 9.03 7.02
C ILE A 40 -0.15 9.55 5.58
N ILE A 41 1.05 9.67 5.01
CA ILE A 41 1.25 9.80 3.56
C ILE A 41 1.63 8.40 3.05
N GLY A 42 0.73 7.76 2.32
CA GLY A 42 0.90 6.40 1.81
C GLY A 42 1.42 6.40 0.38
N TYR A 43 2.54 5.72 0.13
CA TYR A 43 3.15 5.62 -1.20
C TYR A 43 2.78 4.27 -1.82
N PHE A 44 2.14 4.31 -2.99
CA PHE A 44 1.64 3.17 -3.75
C PHE A 44 2.24 3.16 -5.15
N MET A 45 2.44 1.97 -5.69
CA MET A 45 3.01 1.78 -7.02
C MET A 45 2.15 0.79 -7.80
N PHE A 46 1.95 1.06 -9.09
CA PHE A 46 1.22 0.20 -9.99
C PHE A 46 2.10 -0.29 -11.13
N GLY A 47 1.81 -1.49 -11.63
CA GLY A 47 2.50 -2.05 -12.79
C GLY A 47 3.48 -3.16 -12.45
N PHE A 48 3.33 -3.81 -11.29
CA PHE A 48 4.08 -5.03 -10.99
C PHE A 48 3.64 -6.19 -11.90
N ASP A 49 4.52 -7.15 -12.17
CA ASP A 49 4.25 -8.31 -13.04
C ASP A 49 3.02 -9.15 -12.65
N LYS A 50 2.60 -9.05 -11.39
CA LYS A 50 1.46 -9.79 -10.81
C LYS A 50 0.22 -8.91 -10.59
N ASP A 51 0.27 -7.65 -11.01
CA ASP A 51 -0.89 -6.79 -10.99
C ASP A 51 -1.80 -7.12 -12.19
N ASP A 52 -3.10 -7.06 -11.94
CA ASP A 52 -4.14 -7.07 -12.96
C ASP A 52 -5.02 -5.82 -12.78
N VAL A 53 -6.03 -5.63 -13.63
CA VAL A 53 -6.92 -4.45 -13.57
C VAL A 53 -7.65 -4.34 -12.22
N SER A 54 -7.81 -5.43 -11.47
CA SER A 54 -8.42 -5.39 -10.14
C SER A 54 -7.53 -4.73 -9.09
N ILE A 55 -6.25 -4.45 -9.37
CA ILE A 55 -5.36 -3.78 -8.41
C ILE A 55 -5.85 -2.36 -8.09
N PHE A 56 -6.42 -1.65 -9.06
CA PHE A 56 -6.89 -0.28 -8.87
C PHE A 56 -8.03 -0.19 -7.86
N PRO A 57 -9.18 -0.87 -8.06
CA PRO A 57 -10.28 -0.83 -7.09
C PRO A 57 -9.86 -1.38 -5.71
N ARG A 58 -9.04 -2.44 -5.67
CA ARG A 58 -8.53 -2.98 -4.39
C ARG A 58 -7.69 -1.96 -3.61
N THR A 59 -6.84 -1.20 -4.30
CA THR A 59 -6.03 -0.16 -3.67
C THR A 59 -6.90 0.99 -3.15
N VAL A 60 -7.91 1.42 -3.91
CA VAL A 60 -8.86 2.44 -3.45
C VAL A 60 -9.63 1.96 -2.23
N GLU A 61 -10.21 0.77 -2.28
CA GLU A 61 -10.92 0.20 -1.12
C GLU A 61 -10.03 0.10 0.12
N PHE A 62 -8.77 -0.30 -0.04
CA PHE A 62 -7.81 -0.35 1.05
C PHE A 62 -7.54 1.04 1.64
N ILE A 63 -7.32 2.05 0.80
CA ILE A 63 -7.08 3.43 1.23
C ILE A 63 -8.28 3.98 2.01
N GLU A 64 -9.50 3.74 1.53
CA GLU A 64 -10.73 4.18 2.19
C GLU A 64 -10.94 3.45 3.53
N LYS A 65 -10.80 2.12 3.56
CA LYS A 65 -10.97 1.31 4.77
C LYS A 65 -9.94 1.65 5.85
N SER A 66 -8.70 1.94 5.43
CA SER A 66 -7.61 2.24 6.35
C SER A 66 -7.46 3.72 6.68
N LEU A 67 -8.31 4.60 6.13
CA LEU A 67 -8.29 6.04 6.39
C LEU A 67 -6.92 6.70 6.10
N ILE A 68 -6.25 6.30 5.02
CA ILE A 68 -4.98 6.94 4.64
C ILE A 68 -5.23 8.39 4.25
N ASP A 69 -4.59 9.31 4.98
CA ASP A 69 -4.84 10.75 4.86
C ASP A 69 -4.41 11.33 3.51
N ARG A 70 -3.29 10.84 2.97
CA ARG A 70 -2.76 11.30 1.69
C ARG A 70 -2.12 10.16 0.89
N PRO A 71 -2.84 9.55 -0.06
CA PRO A 71 -2.25 8.58 -0.97
C PRO A 71 -1.45 9.29 -2.08
N ILE A 72 -0.28 8.74 -2.42
CA ILE A 72 0.56 9.13 -3.55
C ILE A 72 0.79 7.90 -4.41
N PHE A 73 0.55 8.03 -5.71
CA PHE A 73 0.63 6.93 -6.67
C PHE A 73 1.80 7.13 -7.63
N PHE A 74 2.52 6.05 -7.89
CA PHE A 74 3.62 5.98 -8.84
C PHE A 74 3.36 4.87 -9.87
N ILE A 75 3.89 5.05 -11.06
CA ILE A 75 3.98 3.98 -12.06
C ILE A 75 5.34 3.32 -11.87
N LEU A 76 5.37 1.99 -11.80
CA LEU A 76 6.61 1.24 -11.73
C LEU A 76 7.42 1.50 -13.01
N THR A 77 8.58 2.14 -12.86
CA THR A 77 9.54 2.33 -13.95
C THR A 77 10.67 1.33 -13.80
N PRO A 78 11.02 0.57 -14.87
CA PRO A 78 12.23 -0.23 -14.88
C PRO A 78 13.46 0.63 -14.62
N MET A 79 14.42 0.11 -13.85
CA MET A 79 15.74 0.69 -13.64
C MET A 79 16.78 -0.13 -14.39
#